data_AF-E5ATS6-F1
#
_entry.id   AF-E5ATS6-F1
#
_cell.length_a   1.000
_cell.length_b   1.000
_cell.length_c   1.000
_cell.angle_alpha   90.00
_cell.angle_beta   90.00
_cell.angle_gamma   90.00
#
_symmetry.space_group_name_H-M   'P 1'
#
loop_
_entity.id
_entity.type
_entity.pdbx_description
1 polymer ?
#
loop_
_entity_poly.entity_id
_entity_poly.type
_entity_poly.pdbx_seq_one_letter_code
_entity_poly.pdbx_strand_id
1 'polypeptide(L)' 'MTQENGPRSKLARTVGQAVARQRRLRGLTQEQRSEAAGLAQASLSQIERGKILPGLDQLAQLAQLLNC' A
#
# COMPACT_ATOMS: atom_id res chain seq x y z
N MET A 1 4.23 -23.06 -9.00
CA MET A 1 3.36 -21.95 -8.55
C MET A 1 3.57 -21.80 -7.05
N THR A 2 4.52 -20.97 -6.64
CA THR A 2 4.93 -20.83 -5.22
C THR A 2 3.78 -20.25 -4.42
N GLN A 3 3.21 -21.04 -3.52
CA GLN A 3 2.22 -20.54 -2.58
C GLN A 3 2.94 -19.65 -1.56
N GLU A 4 2.80 -18.33 -1.72
CA GLU A 4 3.22 -17.36 -0.69
C GLU A 4 2.22 -17.35 0.47
N ASN A 5 2.17 -18.43 1.25
CA ASN A 5 1.32 -18.57 2.45
C ASN A 5 2.11 -18.35 3.75
N GLY A 6 3.12 -17.48 3.73
CA GLY A 6 3.86 -17.07 4.93
C GLY A 6 3.17 -15.94 5.71
N PRO A 7 3.46 -15.78 7.01
CA PRO A 7 2.90 -14.69 7.84
C PRO A 7 3.17 -13.29 7.26
N ARG A 8 4.33 -13.08 6.61
CA ARG A 8 4.66 -11.83 5.92
C ARG A 8 3.75 -11.53 4.73
N SER A 9 3.38 -12.54 3.93
CA SER A 9 2.44 -12.39 2.81
C SER A 9 1.04 -12.00 3.30
N LYS A 10 0.58 -12.61 4.40
CA LYS A 10 -0.70 -12.26 5.03
C LYS A 10 -0.70 -10.82 5.56
N LEU A 11 0.41 -10.39 6.17
CA LEU A 11 0.57 -9.01 6.63
C LEU A 11 0.57 -8.03 5.45
N ALA A 12 1.39 -8.28 4.42
CA ALA A 12 1.46 -7.43 3.23
C ALA A 12 0.11 -7.25 2.56
N ARG A 13 -0.68 -8.32 2.45
CA ARG A 13 -2.05 -8.27 1.91
C ARG A 13 -3.01 -7.47 2.80
N THR A 14 -2.94 -7.63 4.12
CA THR A 14 -3.80 -6.90 5.06
C THR A 14 -3.51 -5.40 5.02
N VAL A 15 -2.22 -5.03 5.09
CA VAL A 15 -1.74 -3.64 5.00
C VAL A 15 -2.10 -3.04 3.65
N GLY A 16 -1.81 -3.75 2.56
CA GLY A 16 -2.12 -3.32 1.20
C GLY A 16 -3.60 -3.01 0.99
N GLN A 17 -4.48 -3.91 1.47
CA GLN A 17 -5.92 -3.71 1.40
C GLN A 17 -6.38 -2.49 2.21
N ALA A 18 -5.80 -2.23 3.39
CA ALA A 18 -6.10 -1.05 4.19
C ALA A 18 -5.72 0.25 3.45
N VAL A 19 -4.51 0.29 2.87
CA VAL A 19 -4.04 1.43 2.06
C VAL A 19 -4.97 1.67 0.86
N ALA A 20 -5.30 0.62 0.10
CA ALA A 20 -6.18 0.72 -1.05
C ALA A 20 -7.57 1.23 -0.68
N ARG A 21 -8.13 0.73 0.43
CA ARG A 21 -9.43 1.16 0.95
C ARG A 21 -9.40 2.64 1.32
N GLN A 22 -8.42 3.08 2.10
CA GLN A 22 -8.32 4.46 2.55
C GLN A 22 -8.11 5.45 1.40
N ARG A 23 -7.34 5.04 0.38
CA ARG A 23 -7.17 5.83 -0.85
C ARG A 23 -8.50 5.99 -1.59
N ARG A 24 -9.23 4.89 -1.79
CA ARG A 24 -10.53 4.91 -2.50
C ARG A 24 -11.58 5.72 -1.77
N LEU A 25 -11.63 5.64 -0.43
CA LEU A 25 -12.54 6.45 0.39
C LEU A 25 -12.33 7.96 0.20
N ARG A 26 -11.13 8.37 -0.22
CA ARG A 26 -10.77 9.76 -0.50
C ARG A 26 -10.91 10.14 -1.97
N GLY A 27 -11.38 9.22 -2.83
CA GLY A 27 -11.52 9.46 -4.27
C GLY A 27 -10.19 9.62 -5.02
N LEU A 28 -9.07 9.22 -4.42
CA LEU A 28 -7.74 9.41 -5.00
C LEU A 28 -7.38 8.28 -5.98
N THR A 29 -6.75 8.63 -7.10
CA THR A 29 -6.08 7.65 -7.97
C THR A 29 -4.79 7.14 -7.32
N GLN A 30 -4.26 6.02 -7.81
CA GLN A 30 -2.96 5.52 -7.34
C GLN A 30 -1.84 6.51 -7.65
N GLU A 31 -1.88 7.17 -8.81
CA GLU A 31 -0.90 8.18 -9.21
C GLU A 31 -0.91 9.39 -8.26
N GLN A 32 -2.09 9.97 -8.01
CA GLN A 32 -2.25 11.09 -7.08
C GLN A 32 -1.74 10.76 -5.67
N ARG A 33 -2.01 9.53 -5.19
CA ARG A 33 -1.58 9.13 -3.86
C ARG A 33 -0.09 8.80 -3.81
N SER A 34 0.46 8.16 -4.85
CA SER A 34 1.87 7.76 -4.90
C SER A 34 2.79 8.95 -5.05
N GLU A 35 2.41 9.93 -5.89
CA GLU A 35 3.18 11.16 -6.10
C GLU A 35 3.41 11.90 -4.79
N ALA A 36 2.34 12.17 -4.04
CA ALA A 36 2.47 12.87 -2.76
C ALA A 36 3.10 12.00 -1.64
N ALA A 37 3.29 10.70 -1.86
CA ALA A 37 4.09 9.82 -1.01
C ALA A 37 5.55 9.65 -1.50
N GLY A 38 5.96 10.30 -2.59
CA GLY A 38 7.29 10.11 -3.19
C GLY A 38 7.50 8.70 -3.74
N LEU A 39 6.42 7.99 -4.09
CA LEU A 39 6.44 6.62 -4.61
C LEU A 39 6.10 6.62 -6.10
N ALA A 40 6.67 5.66 -6.83
CA ALA A 40 6.14 5.32 -8.14
C ALA A 40 4.73 4.73 -8.01
N GLN A 41 3.83 5.05 -8.94
CA GLN A 41 2.47 4.50 -8.98
C GLN A 41 2.47 2.96 -9.01
N ALA A 42 3.42 2.36 -9.74
CA ALA A 42 3.61 0.92 -9.78
C ALA A 42 3.91 0.34 -8.38
N SER A 43 4.74 1.00 -7.58
CA SER A 43 5.06 0.58 -6.20
C SER A 43 3.81 0.59 -5.33
N LEU A 44 3.00 1.65 -5.39
CA LEU A 44 1.73 1.71 -4.68
C LEU A 44 0.78 0.59 -5.12
N SER A 45 0.72 0.29 -6.42
CA SER A 45 -0.07 -0.82 -6.94
C SER A 45 0.39 -2.20 -6.43
N GLN A 46 1.70 -2.43 -6.27
CA GLN A 46 2.22 -3.67 -5.68
C GLN A 46 1.88 -3.76 -4.19
N ILE A 47 2.01 -2.65 -3.45
CA ILE A 47 1.64 -2.55 -2.02
C ILE A 47 0.16 -2.88 -1.85
N GLU A 48 -0.73 -2.21 -2.60
CA GLU A 48 -2.18 -2.39 -2.48
C GLU A 48 -2.66 -3.82 -2.78
N ARG A 49 -1.92 -4.54 -3.62
CA ARG A 49 -2.18 -5.97 -3.91
C ARG A 49 -1.49 -6.92 -2.93
N GLY A 50 -0.70 -6.40 -2.00
CA GLY A 50 0.06 -7.18 -1.02
C GLY A 50 1.24 -7.95 -1.60
N LYS A 51 1.74 -7.57 -2.80
CA LYS A 51 2.91 -8.22 -3.41
C LYS A 51 4.22 -7.81 -2.75
N ILE A 52 4.26 -6.60 -2.20
CA ILE A 52 5.37 -6.09 -1.41
C ILE A 52 4.84 -5.49 -0.13
N LEU A 53 5.61 -5.62 0.96
CA LEU A 53 5.37 -4.88 2.19
C LEU A 53 6.19 -3.58 2.11
N PRO A 54 5.57 -2.41 2.29
CA PRO A 54 6.32 -1.16 2.37
C PRO A 54 7.24 -1.18 3.59
N GLY A 55 8.35 -0.44 3.52
CA GLY A 55 9.15 -0.15 4.71
C GLY A 55 8.35 0.65 5.75
N LEU A 56 8.81 0.67 7.00
CA LEU A 56 8.12 1.39 8.07
C LEU A 56 7.96 2.88 7.78
N ASP A 57 8.99 3.53 7.23
CA ASP A 57 8.94 4.96 6.88
C ASP A 57 7.90 5.25 5.80
N GLN A 58 7.84 4.41 4.77
CA GLN A 58 6.84 4.51 3.69
C GLN A 58 5.44 4.25 4.23
N LEU A 59 5.29 3.28 5.14
CA LEU A 59 4.02 2.99 5.76
C LEU A 59 3.53 4.17 6.62
N ALA A 60 4.42 4.78 7.40
CA ALA A 60 4.12 5.96 8.21
C ALA A 60 3.71 7.15 7.32
N GLN A 61 4.42 7.35 6.20
CA GLN A 61 4.08 8.39 5.24
C GLN A 61 2.71 8.14 4.59
N LEU A 62 2.43 6.91 4.16
CA LEU A 62 1.12 6.53 3.62
C LEU A 62 0.01 6.72 4.66
N ALA A 63 0.24 6.32 5.91
CA ALA A 63 -0.68 6.49 7.03
C ALA A 63 -1.01 7.96 7.28
N GLN A 64 0.00 8.83 7.35
CA GLN A 64 -0.19 10.27 7.50
C GLN A 64 -0.98 10.88 6.34
N LEU A 65 -0.61 10.51 5.11
CA LEU A 65 -1.25 10.99 3.89
C LEU A 65 -2.67 10.47 3.68
N LEU A 66 -3.00 9.33 4.27
CA LEU A 66 -4.31 8.69 4.25
C LEU A 66 -5.05 8.85 5.59
N ASN A 67 -4.57 9.70 6.51
CA ASN A 67 -5.11 9.91 7.85
C ASN A 67 -5.66 8.61 8.48
N CYS A 68 -4.83 7.58 8.59
CA CYS A 68 -5.18 6.28 9.14
C CYS A 68 -4.05 5.66 9.97
#